data_AF-A0A2A4LVE5-F1
#
_entry.id   AF-A0A2A4LVE5-F1
#
_cell.length_a   1.000
_cell.length_b   1.000
_cell.length_c   1.000
_cell.angle_alpha   90.00
_cell.angle_beta   90.00
_cell.angle_gamma   90.00
#
_symmetry.space_group_name_H-M   'P 1'
#
loop_
_entity.id
_entity.type
_entity.pdbx_description
1 polymer ?
#
loop_
_entity_poly.entity_id
_entity_poly.type
_entity_poly.pdbx_seq_one_letter_code
_entity_poly.pdbx_strand_id
1 'polypeptide(L)'
;MKNLWNLAQVRFALAIVLGLSTFGMASFNATVAEANVGRLRAIEKVVGLHERKNNKTIRRLVGVNPARVPWCGAAVAYAVRKAGGQPIKGHLGAKNWSRFGKGVKLSSARKGDVVVIRTKRGHHVGIYKARSKGRVTLCGGNQSNRFKCSNYRSSSVRAVRR
;
A
#
# COMPACT_ATOMS: atom_id res chain seq x y z
N MET A 1 -13.93 28.47 75.38
CA MET A 1 -15.27 29.03 75.08
C MET A 1 -15.55 28.70 73.61
N LYS A 2 -16.03 27.51 73.21
CA LYS A 2 -17.40 26.96 73.31
C LYS A 2 -18.48 28.02 73.04
N ASN A 3 -19.27 27.79 71.97
CA ASN A 3 -20.63 28.26 71.60
C ASN A 3 -20.72 28.22 70.05
N LEU A 4 -21.26 27.24 69.31
CA LEU A 4 -22.36 26.28 69.47
C LEU A 4 -23.76 26.90 69.55
N TRP A 5 -24.32 27.25 68.39
CA TRP A 5 -25.77 27.38 68.03
C TRP A 5 -25.81 27.39 66.48
N ASN A 6 -26.68 26.74 65.70
CA ASN A 6 -27.84 25.88 65.92
C ASN A 6 -28.16 25.16 64.58
N LEU A 7 -28.73 23.96 64.63
CA LEU A 7 -29.16 23.13 63.50
C LEU A 7 -30.51 23.59 62.92
N ALA A 8 -30.74 23.40 61.60
CA ALA A 8 -31.79 22.51 61.04
C ALA A 8 -32.21 22.87 59.58
N GLN A 9 -31.92 21.94 58.67
CA GLN A 9 -32.73 21.42 57.54
C GLN A 9 -33.55 22.39 56.66
N VAL A 10 -33.21 22.45 55.35
CA VAL A 10 -34.10 22.02 54.24
C VAL A 10 -33.24 21.46 53.10
N ARG A 11 -33.60 20.27 52.61
CA ARG A 11 -32.97 19.56 51.49
C ARG A 11 -33.53 20.08 50.18
N PHE A 12 -32.70 20.36 49.17
CA PHE A 12 -33.09 20.15 47.77
C PHE A 12 -31.87 19.76 46.94
N ALA A 13 -32.09 18.81 46.03
CA ALA A 13 -31.10 17.99 45.38
C ALA A 13 -30.62 18.56 44.03
N LEU A 14 -29.53 17.95 43.55
CA LEU A 14 -29.24 17.63 42.14
C LEU A 14 -28.67 18.75 41.23
N ALA A 15 -27.39 18.64 40.90
CA ALA A 15 -26.97 18.16 39.56
C ALA A 15 -25.44 18.16 39.42
N ILE A 16 -24.94 16.99 39.07
CA ILE A 16 -23.56 16.67 38.73
C ILE A 16 -23.25 17.23 37.33
N VAL A 17 -22.16 17.97 37.18
CA VAL A 17 -21.39 17.99 35.92
C VAL A 17 -19.90 18.01 36.26
N LEU A 18 -19.30 16.82 36.34
CA LEU A 18 -17.86 16.66 36.25
C LEU A 18 -17.44 16.89 34.79
N GLY A 19 -16.93 18.10 34.52
CA GLY A 19 -16.28 18.41 33.25
C GLY A 19 -14.88 17.79 33.20
N LEU A 20 -14.77 16.49 32.94
CA LEU A 20 -13.53 15.90 32.45
C LEU A 20 -13.36 16.30 30.98
N SER A 21 -12.62 17.39 30.75
CA SER A 21 -12.12 17.75 29.45
C SER A 21 -11.07 16.73 29.01
N THR A 22 -11.54 15.62 28.44
CA THR A 22 -10.69 14.68 27.68
C THR A 22 -10.29 15.39 26.39
N PHE A 23 -9.15 16.06 26.43
CA PHE A 23 -8.40 16.34 25.20
C PHE A 23 -8.07 14.98 24.57
N GLY A 24 -8.91 14.57 23.62
CA GLY A 24 -8.66 13.43 22.76
C GLY A 24 -7.41 13.73 21.95
N MET A 25 -6.25 13.30 22.45
CA MET A 25 -5.09 13.10 21.59
C MET A 25 -5.51 12.06 20.56
N ALA A 26 -5.86 12.52 19.36
CA ALA A 26 -5.94 11.65 18.20
C ALA A 26 -4.56 11.04 18.04
N SER A 27 -4.42 9.80 18.50
CA SER A 27 -3.26 8.97 18.24
C SER A 27 -3.14 8.86 16.73
N PHE A 28 -2.25 9.67 16.13
CA PHE A 28 -1.73 9.42 14.81
C PHE A 28 -0.92 8.12 14.90
N ASN A 29 -1.62 7.00 14.92
CA ASN A 29 -1.04 5.70 14.61
C ASN A 29 -0.54 5.83 13.18
N ALA A 30 0.74 6.18 13.03
CA ALA A 30 1.51 5.92 11.84
C ALA A 30 1.38 4.43 11.61
N THR A 31 0.37 4.04 10.82
CA THR A 31 0.09 2.65 10.52
C THR A 31 1.40 2.06 10.04
N VAL A 32 1.94 1.13 10.82
CA VAL A 32 3.00 0.25 10.36
C VAL A 32 2.62 -0.16 8.95
N ALA A 33 3.48 0.11 7.97
CA ALA A 33 3.16 -0.14 6.58
C ALA A 33 2.64 -1.58 6.48
N GLU A 34 1.33 -1.72 6.29
CA GLU A 34 0.64 -3.01 6.23
C GLU A 34 0.44 -3.40 4.76
N ALA A 35 0.16 -4.67 4.50
CA ALA A 35 -0.10 -5.13 3.14
C ALA A 35 -1.34 -4.40 2.65
N ASN A 36 -1.16 -3.48 1.70
CA ASN A 36 -2.30 -2.77 1.18
C ASN A 36 -2.85 -3.54 -0.03
N VAL A 37 -3.86 -4.39 0.24
CA VAL A 37 -4.57 -5.15 -0.79
C VAL A 37 -5.19 -4.23 -1.86
N GLY A 38 -5.42 -2.96 -1.55
CA GLY A 38 -5.84 -1.93 -2.49
C GLY A 38 -4.87 -1.76 -3.67
N ARG A 39 -3.56 -1.94 -3.46
CA ARG A 39 -2.55 -1.93 -4.53
C ARG A 39 -2.80 -3.05 -5.54
N LEU A 40 -3.10 -4.25 -5.04
CA LEU A 40 -3.41 -5.41 -5.89
C LEU A 40 -4.73 -5.19 -6.64
N ARG A 41 -5.78 -4.78 -5.92
CA ARG A 41 -7.10 -4.47 -6.51
C ARG A 41 -7.00 -3.41 -7.60
N ALA A 42 -6.16 -2.39 -7.43
CA ALA A 42 -5.96 -1.35 -8.44
C ALA A 42 -5.40 -1.92 -9.75
N ILE A 43 -4.43 -2.84 -9.68
CA ILE A 43 -3.92 -3.53 -10.87
C ILE A 43 -4.97 -4.44 -11.48
N GLU A 44 -5.66 -5.26 -10.67
CA GLU A 44 -6.64 -6.24 -11.14
C GLU A 44 -7.78 -5.58 -11.94
N LYS A 45 -8.21 -4.38 -11.55
CA LYS A 45 -9.22 -3.58 -12.28
C LYS A 45 -8.82 -3.20 -13.71
N VAL A 46 -7.52 -3.19 -14.02
CA VAL A 46 -6.99 -2.75 -15.33
C VAL A 46 -6.25 -3.86 -16.07
N VAL A 47 -6.30 -5.09 -15.57
CA VAL A 47 -5.73 -6.26 -16.27
C VAL A 47 -6.34 -6.39 -17.66
N GLY A 48 -5.50 -6.71 -18.65
CA GLY A 48 -5.89 -6.87 -20.05
C GLY A 48 -5.56 -5.66 -20.92
N LEU A 49 -5.45 -4.46 -20.36
CA LEU A 49 -5.08 -3.26 -21.13
C LEU A 49 -3.69 -3.43 -21.76
N HIS A 50 -3.64 -3.37 -23.09
CA HIS A 50 -2.43 -3.59 -23.90
C HIS A 50 -1.86 -2.26 -24.39
N GLU A 51 -0.55 -2.07 -24.36
CA GLU A 51 0.11 -0.78 -24.63
C GLU A 51 -0.12 -0.22 -26.03
N ARG A 52 -0.36 -1.08 -27.02
CA ARG A 52 -0.72 -0.67 -28.38
C ARG A 52 -2.21 -0.31 -28.50
N LYS A 53 -3.09 -1.22 -28.07
CA LYS A 53 -4.56 -1.09 -28.21
C LYS A 53 -5.16 -0.03 -27.28
N ASN A 54 -4.57 0.14 -26.10
CA ASN A 54 -5.09 1.01 -25.04
C ASN A 54 -4.07 2.09 -24.64
N ASN A 55 -3.21 2.52 -25.57
CA ASN A 55 -2.08 3.42 -25.28
C ASN A 55 -2.51 4.68 -24.52
N LYS A 56 -3.55 5.38 -25.02
CA LYS A 56 -4.08 6.61 -24.43
C LYS A 56 -4.55 6.37 -22.99
N THR A 57 -5.28 5.28 -22.75
CA THR A 57 -5.75 4.90 -21.42
C THR A 57 -4.60 4.60 -20.49
N ILE A 58 -3.65 3.75 -20.89
CA ILE A 58 -2.50 3.41 -20.04
C ILE A 58 -1.67 4.64 -19.73
N ARG A 59 -1.43 5.53 -20.71
CA ARG A 59 -0.68 6.78 -20.49
C ARG A 59 -1.30 7.66 -19.41
N ARG A 60 -2.63 7.78 -19.37
CA ARG A 60 -3.34 8.49 -18.29
C ARG A 60 -3.17 7.82 -16.93
N LEU A 61 -3.09 6.49 -16.89
CA LEU A 61 -2.95 5.75 -15.63
C LEU A 61 -1.52 5.82 -15.06
N VAL A 62 -0.49 5.67 -15.91
CA VAL A 62 0.89 5.48 -15.45
C VAL A 62 1.80 6.71 -15.66
N GLY A 63 1.34 7.71 -16.41
CA GLY A 63 2.05 8.98 -16.61
C GLY A 63 3.25 8.91 -17.57
N VAL A 64 3.43 7.79 -18.28
CA VAL A 64 4.49 7.62 -19.29
C VAL A 64 3.92 7.01 -20.56
N ASN A 65 4.58 7.21 -21.70
CA ASN A 65 4.21 6.53 -22.95
C ASN A 65 4.63 5.05 -22.90
N PRO A 66 3.69 4.10 -22.79
CA PRO A 66 4.04 2.69 -22.59
C PRO A 66 4.69 2.06 -23.83
N ALA A 67 4.60 2.69 -25.01
CA ALA A 67 5.26 2.23 -26.23
C ALA A 67 6.74 2.63 -26.31
N ARG A 68 7.22 3.54 -25.45
CA ARG A 68 8.59 4.09 -25.50
C ARG A 68 9.39 3.84 -24.22
N VAL A 69 8.71 3.60 -23.11
CA VAL A 69 9.35 3.50 -21.79
C VAL A 69 8.95 2.18 -21.12
N PRO A 70 9.90 1.38 -20.61
CA PRO A 70 9.58 0.26 -19.74
C PRO A 70 8.75 0.73 -18.55
N TRP A 71 7.50 0.26 -18.46
CA TRP A 71 6.48 0.88 -17.61
C TRP A 71 6.03 0.01 -16.43
N CYS A 72 6.77 -1.06 -16.08
CA CYS A 72 6.46 -1.90 -14.92
C CYS A 72 6.53 -1.12 -13.60
N GLY A 73 7.56 -0.28 -13.42
CA GLY A 73 7.67 0.58 -12.24
C GLY A 73 6.59 1.69 -12.20
N ALA A 74 6.21 2.22 -13.36
CA ALA A 74 5.12 3.19 -13.47
C ALA A 74 3.75 2.56 -13.10
N ALA A 75 3.52 1.31 -13.48
CA ALA A 75 2.31 0.58 -13.09
C ALA A 75 2.23 0.31 -11.58
N VAL A 76 3.36 0.01 -10.93
CA VAL A 76 3.41 -0.13 -9.46
C VAL A 76 3.21 1.23 -8.79
N ALA A 77 3.74 2.32 -9.36
CA ALA A 77 3.48 3.68 -8.88
C ALA A 77 1.98 4.03 -8.96
N TYR A 78 1.31 3.67 -10.07
CA TYR A 78 -0.14 3.78 -10.20
C TYR A 78 -0.87 3.03 -9.08
N ALA A 79 -0.51 1.77 -8.82
CA ALA A 79 -1.13 0.95 -7.78
C ALA A 79 -0.93 1.55 -6.38
N VAL A 80 0.27 2.05 -6.08
CA VAL A 80 0.59 2.70 -4.80
C VAL A 80 -0.25 3.96 -4.61
N ARG A 81 -0.36 4.83 -5.62
CA ARG A 81 -1.21 6.04 -5.57
C ARG A 81 -2.68 5.69 -5.39
N LYS A 82 -3.19 4.71 -6.12
CA LYS A 82 -4.59 4.25 -5.98
C LYS A 82 -4.91 3.65 -4.63
N ALA A 83 -3.90 3.21 -3.89
CA ALA A 83 -4.03 2.72 -2.53
C ALA A 83 -3.76 3.79 -1.46
N GLY A 84 -3.67 5.07 -1.84
CA GLY A 84 -3.41 6.20 -0.92
C GLY A 84 -1.95 6.38 -0.52
N GLY A 85 -1.01 5.66 -1.14
CA GLY A 85 0.42 5.75 -0.81
C GLY A 85 1.21 6.64 -1.77
N GLN A 86 2.45 6.95 -1.38
CA GLN A 86 3.40 7.70 -2.21
C GLN A 86 4.43 6.76 -2.86
N PRO A 87 4.61 6.80 -4.19
CA PRO A 87 5.66 6.05 -4.86
C PRO A 87 7.06 6.56 -4.51
N ILE A 88 8.05 5.68 -4.60
CA ILE A 88 9.47 6.05 -4.41
C ILE A 88 9.96 7.06 -5.46
N LYS A 89 10.95 7.88 -5.10
CA LYS A 89 11.74 8.64 -6.09
C LYS A 89 12.39 7.68 -7.10
N GLY A 90 12.29 8.01 -8.38
CA GLY A 90 12.81 7.17 -9.47
C GLY A 90 11.99 5.88 -9.69
N HIS A 91 10.67 5.92 -9.45
CA HIS A 91 9.77 4.77 -9.53
C HIS A 91 9.73 4.05 -10.88
N LEU A 92 10.24 4.64 -11.97
CA LEU A 92 10.33 3.96 -13.26
C LEU A 92 11.29 2.75 -13.21
N GLY A 93 12.37 2.87 -12.44
CA GLY A 93 13.37 1.81 -12.29
C GLY A 93 12.88 0.68 -11.39
N ALA A 94 12.67 -0.52 -11.93
CA ALA A 94 12.21 -1.69 -11.18
C ALA A 94 13.11 -2.02 -9.95
N LYS A 95 14.43 -1.89 -10.08
CA LYS A 95 15.38 -2.13 -8.98
C LYS A 95 15.17 -1.17 -7.79
N ASN A 96 14.79 0.08 -8.07
CA ASN A 96 14.66 1.12 -7.03
C ASN A 96 13.57 0.77 -6.02
N TRP A 97 12.56 -0.01 -6.43
CA TRP A 97 11.47 -0.48 -5.58
C TRP A 97 11.93 -1.36 -4.43
N SER A 98 13.16 -1.88 -4.43
CA SER A 98 13.77 -2.55 -3.27
C SER A 98 13.89 -1.65 -2.02
N ARG A 99 13.82 -0.33 -2.18
CA ARG A 99 13.87 0.67 -1.11
C ARG A 99 12.50 1.12 -0.60
N PHE A 100 11.41 0.60 -1.19
CA PHE A 100 10.06 1.01 -0.81
C PHE A 100 9.70 0.48 0.58
N GLY A 101 9.16 1.34 1.45
CA GLY A 101 8.61 0.93 2.75
C GLY A 101 9.53 0.01 3.58
N LYS A 102 8.98 -1.00 4.26
CA LYS A 102 9.76 -1.99 5.04
C LYS A 102 10.06 -3.26 4.24
N GLY A 103 11.18 -3.92 4.58
CA GLY A 103 11.57 -5.19 3.99
C GLY A 103 10.87 -6.39 4.65
N VAL A 104 10.44 -7.34 3.84
CA VAL A 104 9.72 -8.55 4.29
C VAL A 104 10.38 -9.80 3.71
N LYS A 105 10.41 -10.90 4.47
CA LYS A 105 10.84 -12.20 3.94
C LYS A 105 9.80 -12.72 2.96
N LEU A 106 10.21 -13.42 1.90
CA LEU A 106 9.26 -13.97 0.91
C LEU A 106 8.28 -14.99 1.52
N SER A 107 8.66 -15.69 2.60
CA SER A 107 7.76 -16.57 3.36
C SER A 107 6.62 -15.81 4.06
N SER A 108 6.81 -14.53 4.34
CA SER A 108 5.83 -13.65 5.01
C SER A 108 5.16 -12.68 4.04
N ALA A 109 5.36 -12.85 2.73
CA ALA A 109 4.76 -12.00 1.70
C ALA A 109 3.23 -12.13 1.72
N ARG A 110 2.52 -10.99 1.72
CA ARG A 110 1.05 -10.94 1.68
C ARG A 110 0.57 -10.16 0.45
N LYS A 111 -0.69 -10.39 0.06
CA LYS A 111 -1.32 -9.71 -1.08
C LYS A 111 -1.16 -8.19 -0.97
N GLY A 112 -0.68 -7.54 -2.03
CA GLY A 112 -0.43 -6.09 -2.03
C GLY A 112 1.03 -5.69 -1.79
N ASP A 113 1.91 -6.62 -1.41
CA ASP A 113 3.35 -6.33 -1.32
C ASP A 113 3.95 -6.00 -2.68
N VAL A 114 4.90 -5.09 -2.69
CA VAL A 114 5.71 -4.80 -3.86
C VAL A 114 6.84 -5.82 -3.93
N VAL A 115 6.96 -6.53 -5.04
CA VAL A 115 7.99 -7.55 -5.24
C VAL A 115 8.87 -7.17 -6.42
N VAL A 116 10.17 -7.16 -6.18
CA VAL A 116 11.20 -6.98 -7.21
C VAL A 116 11.81 -8.33 -7.52
N ILE A 117 11.93 -8.64 -8.81
CA ILE A 117 12.57 -9.86 -9.32
C ILE A 117 13.70 -9.52 -10.30
N ARG A 118 14.67 -10.43 -10.41
CA ARG A 118 15.67 -10.43 -11.49
C ARG A 118 15.09 -11.17 -12.70
N THR A 119 15.18 -10.55 -13.88
CA THR A 119 14.88 -11.18 -15.18
C THR A 119 16.15 -11.28 -16.00
N LYS A 120 16.15 -11.89 -17.20
CA LYS A 120 17.33 -11.87 -18.08
C LYS A 120 17.73 -10.43 -18.48
N ARG A 121 16.76 -9.54 -18.66
CA ARG A 121 16.92 -8.16 -19.17
C ARG A 121 17.11 -7.09 -18.10
N GLY A 122 17.32 -7.48 -16.84
CA GLY A 122 17.45 -6.56 -15.72
C GLY A 122 16.50 -6.94 -14.60
N HIS A 123 15.66 -6.00 -14.17
CA HIS A 123 14.71 -6.21 -13.08
C HIS A 123 13.27 -6.00 -13.54
N HIS A 124 12.33 -6.67 -12.87
CA HIS A 124 10.90 -6.41 -13.01
C HIS A 124 10.30 -6.20 -11.62
N VAL A 125 9.23 -5.41 -11.55
CA VAL A 125 8.51 -5.14 -10.32
C VAL A 125 7.01 -5.32 -10.56
N GLY A 126 6.33 -5.90 -9.57
CA GLY A 126 4.89 -6.06 -9.58
C GLY A 126 4.33 -6.19 -8.16
N ILE A 127 3.01 -6.28 -8.06
CA ILE A 127 2.30 -6.47 -6.80
C ILE A 127 2.09 -7.97 -6.56
N TYR A 128 2.46 -8.45 -5.38
CA TYR A 128 2.28 -9.83 -4.97
C TYR A 128 0.80 -10.20 -4.87
N LYS A 129 0.44 -11.32 -5.50
CA LYS A 129 -0.91 -11.90 -5.45
C LYS A 129 -0.94 -13.25 -4.73
N ALA A 130 0.00 -14.13 -5.02
CA ALA A 130 0.03 -15.49 -4.49
C ALA A 130 1.42 -16.12 -4.63
N ARG A 131 1.61 -17.27 -4.00
CA ARG A 131 2.77 -18.14 -4.18
C ARG A 131 2.29 -19.60 -4.21
N SER A 132 2.78 -20.37 -5.16
CA SER A 132 2.49 -21.80 -5.28
C SER A 132 3.60 -22.51 -6.07
N LYS A 133 3.91 -23.76 -5.69
CA LYS A 133 4.85 -24.65 -6.42
C LYS A 133 6.17 -23.96 -6.83
N GLY A 134 6.85 -23.31 -5.88
CA GLY A 134 8.13 -22.62 -6.13
C GLY A 134 8.03 -21.37 -7.04
N ARG A 135 6.83 -20.83 -7.23
CA ARG A 135 6.57 -19.64 -8.04
C ARG A 135 5.80 -18.58 -7.26
N VAL A 136 6.02 -17.31 -7.60
CA VAL A 136 5.24 -16.16 -7.14
C VAL A 136 4.40 -15.61 -8.29
N THR A 137 3.15 -15.29 -8.01
CA THR A 137 2.25 -14.61 -8.94
C THR A 137 2.32 -13.12 -8.68
N LEU A 138 2.78 -12.35 -9.67
CA LEU A 138 2.88 -10.89 -9.58
C LEU A 138 1.96 -10.23 -10.62
N CYS A 139 1.12 -9.32 -10.16
CA CYS A 139 0.26 -8.49 -11.00
C CYS A 139 0.90 -7.12 -11.21
N GLY A 140 1.03 -6.67 -12.45
CA GLY A 140 1.62 -5.38 -12.76
C GLY A 140 1.48 -5.01 -14.23
N GLY A 141 2.20 -3.97 -14.64
CA GLY A 141 2.26 -3.51 -16.02
C GLY A 141 3.48 -4.02 -16.78
N ASN A 142 3.46 -3.81 -18.10
CA ASN A 142 4.53 -4.20 -19.02
C ASN A 142 4.89 -5.70 -18.99
N GLN A 143 3.91 -6.56 -18.69
CA GLN A 143 4.08 -8.01 -18.73
C GLN A 143 3.48 -8.54 -20.02
N SER A 144 4.31 -8.82 -21.03
CA SER A 144 3.83 -9.04 -22.41
C SER A 144 3.01 -7.83 -22.90
N ASN A 145 3.58 -6.63 -22.72
CA ASN A 145 3.07 -5.36 -23.23
C ASN A 145 1.68 -4.96 -22.71
N ARG A 146 1.29 -5.45 -21.52
CA ARG A 146 -0.02 -5.21 -20.93
C ARG A 146 0.00 -5.22 -19.40
N PHE A 147 -1.09 -4.76 -18.79
CA PHE A 147 -1.40 -5.08 -17.40
C PHE A 147 -1.80 -6.55 -17.29
N LYS A 148 -1.09 -7.33 -16.49
CA LYS A 148 -1.29 -8.79 -16.37
C LYS A 148 -0.77 -9.30 -15.04
N CYS A 149 -1.29 -10.45 -14.61
CA CYS A 149 -0.69 -11.28 -13.57
C CYS A 149 0.09 -12.44 -14.20
N SER A 150 1.38 -12.56 -13.88
CA SER A 150 2.25 -13.63 -14.39
C SER A 150 2.96 -14.35 -13.25
N ASN A 151 3.33 -15.61 -13.49
CA ASN A 151 4.05 -16.44 -12.53
C ASN A 151 5.55 -16.38 -12.80
N TYR A 152 6.34 -16.13 -11.76
CA TYR A 152 7.80 -16.07 -11.81
C TYR A 152 8.41 -17.07 -10.83
N ARG A 153 9.63 -17.55 -11.09
CA ARG A 153 10.33 -18.44 -10.15
C ARG A 153 10.59 -17.70 -8.84
N SER A 154 10.30 -18.32 -7.69
CA SER A 154 10.57 -17.72 -6.39
C SER A 154 12.05 -17.38 -6.20
N SER A 155 12.96 -18.16 -6.78
CA SER A 155 14.40 -17.91 -6.78
C SER A 155 14.82 -16.61 -7.51
N SER A 156 13.94 -16.04 -8.32
CA SER A 156 14.18 -14.74 -8.99
C SER A 156 13.87 -13.54 -8.09
N VAL A 157 13.20 -13.73 -6.96
CA VAL A 157 12.86 -12.64 -6.03
C VAL A 157 14.14 -12.03 -5.46
N ARG A 158 14.19 -10.71 -5.43
CA ARG A 158 15.30 -9.92 -4.90
C ARG A 158 14.87 -9.02 -3.74
N ALA A 159 13.61 -8.60 -3.71
CA ALA A 159 13.04 -7.88 -2.57
C ALA A 159 11.52 -8.09 -2.50
N VAL A 160 10.99 -8.18 -1.27
CA VAL A 160 9.57 -8.04 -0.97
C VAL A 160 9.43 -6.86 -0.01
N ARG A 161 8.59 -5.89 -0.36
CA ARG A 161 8.52 -4.57 0.24
C ARG A 161 7.07 -4.15 0.53
N ARG A 162 6.88 -3.35 1.56
CA ARG A 162 5.55 -3.00 2.05
C ARG A 162 5.43 -1.57 2.53
#